data_AF-A0A932JW73-F1
#
_entry.id   AF-A0A932JW73-F1
#
_cell.length_a   1.000
_cell.length_b   1.000
_cell.length_c   1.000
_cell.angle_alpha   90.00
_cell.angle_beta   90.00
_cell.angle_gamma   90.00
#
_symmetry.space_group_name_H-M   'P 1'
#
loop_
_entity.id
_entity.type
_entity.pdbx_description
1 polymer ?
#
loop_
_entity_poly.entity_id
_entity_poly.type
_entity_poly.pdbx_seq_one_letter_code
_entity_poly.pdbx_strand_id
1 'polypeptide(L)'
;MDATDSLGPLGVRGRKGLGDANKDISAGRVNEAIRIGLAVYRVTQKFPSDEPLREKLRQLVIESVASSAHLDRQNGLQVFSQLVALLRLASPLGFAAPENFTVLISAYRSLWQHWPQLIEQQSQKAARFAESHTGATKSNRAAEEGVRSRRQANILAILRQDGSCRLRDFSSALAGVSARTIRRDLNDLCQGGLIMRQGFGASSMYFLVRQSGA
;
A
#
# COMPACT_ATOMS: atom_id res chain seq x y z
N MET A 1 37.94 -43.80 -27.95
CA MET A 1 36.72 -44.01 -27.14
C MET A 1 36.89 -43.13 -25.92
N ASP A 2 36.41 -41.90 -26.02
CA ASP A 2 36.64 -40.85 -25.02
C ASP A 2 35.35 -40.50 -24.29
N ALA A 3 35.49 -40.35 -22.98
CA ALA A 3 34.51 -39.81 -22.06
C ALA A 3 34.68 -38.29 -21.93
N THR A 4 33.57 -37.57 -21.74
CA THR A 4 33.38 -36.26 -21.04
C THR A 4 32.01 -35.74 -21.48
N ASP A 5 30.95 -35.85 -20.68
CA ASP A 5 30.59 -35.01 -19.52
C ASP A 5 30.22 -33.56 -19.91
N SER A 6 29.01 -33.14 -19.50
CA SER A 6 28.67 -31.78 -19.02
C SER A 6 27.27 -31.26 -19.45
N LEU A 7 26.36 -31.34 -18.46
CA LEU A 7 25.43 -30.30 -17.99
C LEU A 7 24.37 -29.70 -18.93
N GLY A 8 23.10 -29.97 -18.59
CA GLY A 8 21.91 -29.36 -19.18
C GLY A 8 21.61 -27.93 -18.71
N PRO A 9 20.67 -27.22 -19.36
CA PRO A 9 20.26 -25.89 -18.94
C PRO A 9 19.25 -25.97 -17.79
N LEU A 10 19.66 -25.45 -16.64
CA LEU A 10 18.80 -25.09 -15.51
C LEU A 10 17.70 -24.14 -15.98
N GLY A 11 16.47 -24.63 -16.01
CA GLY A 11 15.27 -23.81 -16.18
C GLY A 11 15.18 -22.78 -15.06
N VAL A 12 15.36 -21.51 -15.42
CA VAL A 12 15.12 -20.36 -14.55
C VAL A 12 13.60 -20.28 -14.27
N ARG A 13 13.15 -20.98 -13.23
CA ARG A 13 11.82 -20.75 -12.65
C ARG A 13 11.83 -19.36 -12.02
N GLY A 14 11.18 -18.41 -12.69
CA GLY A 14 10.94 -17.07 -12.18
C GLY A 14 10.32 -17.14 -10.78
N ARG A 15 11.01 -16.55 -9.80
CA ARG A 15 10.44 -16.28 -8.48
C ARG A 15 9.28 -15.30 -8.66
N LYS A 16 8.04 -15.79 -8.69
CA LYS A 16 6.85 -14.97 -8.42
C LYS A 16 7.02 -14.36 -7.04
N GLY A 17 7.20 -13.05 -6.98
CA GLY A 17 7.55 -12.33 -5.77
C GLY A 17 6.33 -12.11 -4.89
N LEU A 18 6.53 -12.13 -3.57
CA LEU A 18 5.54 -11.86 -2.52
C LEU A 18 4.73 -10.55 -2.71
N GLY A 19 5.23 -9.62 -3.53
CA GLY A 19 4.51 -8.41 -3.94
C GLY A 19 3.29 -8.68 -4.82
N ASP A 20 3.26 -9.77 -5.59
CA ASP A 20 2.15 -10.09 -6.50
C ASP A 20 0.93 -10.60 -5.71
N ALA A 21 1.14 -11.46 -4.71
CA ALA A 21 0.06 -12.04 -3.92
C ALA A 21 -0.67 -11.01 -3.02
N ASN A 22 0.04 -10.00 -2.50
CA ASN A 22 -0.59 -8.94 -1.71
C ASN A 22 -1.34 -7.92 -2.60
N LYS A 23 -0.87 -7.75 -3.83
CA LYS A 23 -1.52 -6.96 -4.87
C LYS A 23 -2.82 -7.61 -5.35
N ASP A 24 -2.86 -8.94 -5.44
CA ASP A 24 -4.04 -9.69 -5.89
C ASP A 24 -5.21 -9.62 -4.88
N ILE A 25 -4.93 -9.71 -3.58
CA ILE A 25 -5.98 -9.64 -2.54
C ILE A 25 -6.48 -8.21 -2.34
N SER A 26 -5.59 -7.20 -2.41
CA SER A 26 -6.00 -5.80 -2.38
C SER A 26 -6.80 -5.42 -3.64
N ALA A 27 -6.39 -5.90 -4.82
CA ALA A 27 -7.10 -5.69 -6.08
C ALA A 27 -8.51 -6.29 -6.04
N GLY A 28 -8.69 -7.52 -5.52
CA GLY A 28 -10.02 -8.14 -5.41
C GLY A 28 -11.02 -7.30 -4.61
N ARG A 29 -10.59 -6.69 -3.50
CA ARG A 29 -11.45 -5.87 -2.63
C ARG A 29 -11.73 -4.50 -3.20
N VAL A 30 -10.70 -3.87 -3.78
CA VAL A 30 -10.88 -2.61 -4.51
C VAL A 30 -11.88 -2.83 -5.64
N ASN A 31 -11.78 -3.94 -6.37
CA ASN A 31 -12.74 -4.31 -7.41
C ASN A 31 -14.15 -4.56 -6.86
N GLU A 32 -14.29 -5.19 -5.69
CA GLU A 32 -15.59 -5.38 -5.06
C GLU A 32 -16.21 -4.06 -4.57
N ALA A 33 -15.42 -3.19 -3.93
CA ALA A 33 -15.84 -1.86 -3.52
C ALA A 33 -16.24 -1.01 -4.74
N ILE A 34 -15.48 -1.08 -5.84
CA ILE A 34 -15.83 -0.45 -7.12
C ILE A 34 -17.15 -1.00 -7.65
N ARG A 35 -17.33 -2.33 -7.68
CA ARG A 35 -18.56 -2.96 -8.18
C ARG A 35 -19.79 -2.49 -7.40
N ILE A 36 -19.71 -2.48 -6.06
CA ILE A 36 -20.80 -1.99 -5.21
C ILE A 36 -21.00 -0.48 -5.43
N GLY A 37 -19.92 0.29 -5.52
CA GLY A 37 -19.95 1.72 -5.81
C GLY A 37 -20.68 2.04 -7.12
N LEU A 38 -20.40 1.31 -8.19
CA LEU A 38 -21.11 1.47 -9.47
C LEU A 38 -22.62 1.23 -9.33
N ALA A 39 -23.04 0.29 -8.47
CA ALA A 39 -24.45 0.08 -8.19
C ALA A 39 -25.08 1.27 -7.44
N VAL A 40 -24.36 1.90 -6.50
CA VAL A 40 -24.80 3.17 -5.87
C VAL A 40 -24.95 4.28 -6.91
N TYR A 41 -24.01 4.40 -7.86
CA TYR A 41 -24.10 5.38 -8.94
C TYR A 41 -25.36 5.15 -9.81
N ARG A 42 -25.69 3.89 -10.13
CA ARG A 42 -26.91 3.54 -10.88
C ARG A 42 -28.20 3.85 -10.11
N VAL A 43 -28.23 3.60 -8.80
CA VAL A 43 -29.40 3.93 -7.96
C VAL A 43 -29.57 5.44 -7.85
N THR A 44 -28.49 6.17 -7.59
CA THR A 44 -28.50 7.63 -7.43
C THR A 44 -28.72 8.39 -8.75
N GLN A 45 -28.61 7.73 -9.92
CA GLN A 45 -29.05 8.33 -11.19
C GLN A 45 -30.56 8.63 -11.22
N LYS A 46 -31.36 7.90 -10.43
CA LYS A 46 -32.82 8.09 -10.35
C LYS A 46 -33.21 9.26 -9.44
N PHE A 47 -32.27 9.84 -8.70
CA PHE A 47 -32.52 10.95 -7.79
C PHE A 47 -32.64 12.25 -8.60
N PRO A 48 -33.40 13.25 -8.10
CA PRO A 48 -33.36 14.59 -8.65
C PRO A 48 -31.91 15.10 -8.78
N SER A 49 -31.64 15.90 -9.82
CA SER A 49 -30.28 16.38 -10.10
C SER A 49 -29.75 17.35 -9.04
N ASP A 50 -30.66 18.04 -8.36
CA ASP A 50 -30.43 19.02 -7.30
C ASP A 50 -30.47 18.41 -5.89
N GLU A 51 -30.80 17.13 -5.75
CA GLU A 51 -30.88 16.43 -4.45
C GLU A 51 -29.48 16.29 -3.80
N PRO A 52 -29.20 16.93 -2.66
CA PRO A 52 -27.87 16.88 -2.03
C PRO A 52 -27.42 15.48 -1.64
N LEU A 53 -28.36 14.60 -1.29
CA LEU A 53 -28.07 13.22 -0.89
C LEU A 53 -27.40 12.41 -2.02
N ARG A 54 -27.72 12.74 -3.28
CA ARG A 54 -27.12 12.13 -4.47
C ARG A 54 -25.61 12.31 -4.49
N GLU A 55 -25.16 13.55 -4.32
CA GLU A 55 -23.73 13.86 -4.39
C GLU A 55 -22.99 13.35 -3.16
N LYS A 56 -23.60 13.47 -1.97
CA LYS A 56 -22.99 12.97 -0.75
C LYS A 56 -22.77 11.45 -0.77
N LEU A 57 -23.73 10.68 -1.27
CA LEU A 57 -23.58 9.24 -1.44
C LEU A 57 -22.44 8.89 -2.41
N ARG A 58 -22.32 9.61 -3.53
CA ARG A 58 -21.28 9.39 -4.53
C ARG A 58 -19.88 9.73 -4.02
N GLN A 59 -19.76 10.79 -3.22
CA GLN A 59 -18.52 11.13 -2.54
C GLN A 59 -18.08 10.01 -1.57
N LEU A 60 -19.00 9.53 -0.73
CA LEU A 60 -18.70 8.44 0.21
C LEU A 60 -18.31 7.14 -0.51
N VAL A 61 -18.86 6.86 -1.70
CA VAL A 61 -18.42 5.74 -2.52
C VAL A 61 -16.95 5.87 -2.90
N ILE A 62 -16.51 7.05 -3.36
CA ILE A 62 -15.11 7.30 -3.72
C ILE A 62 -14.21 7.10 -2.50
N GLU A 63 -14.59 7.66 -1.35
CA GLU A 63 -13.86 7.50 -0.10
C GLU A 63 -13.80 6.04 0.37
N SER A 64 -14.84 5.24 0.11
CA SER A 64 -14.87 3.81 0.45
C SER A 64 -13.90 2.98 -0.39
N VAL A 65 -13.77 3.32 -1.68
CA VAL A 65 -12.80 2.69 -2.59
C VAL A 65 -11.37 3.05 -2.17
N ALA A 66 -11.12 4.32 -1.84
CA ALA A 66 -9.82 4.77 -1.34
C ALA A 66 -9.43 4.08 -0.03
N SER A 67 -10.35 4.02 0.94
CA SER A 67 -10.13 3.30 2.20
C SER A 67 -9.84 1.81 1.98
N SER A 68 -10.49 1.22 0.98
CA SER A 68 -10.28 -0.18 0.61
C SER A 68 -8.88 -0.44 0.03
N ALA A 69 -8.37 0.51 -0.76
CA ALA A 69 -7.03 0.45 -1.33
C ALA A 69 -5.93 0.66 -0.28
N HIS A 70 -6.16 1.57 0.67
CA HIS A 70 -5.16 1.94 1.67
C HIS A 70 -5.17 1.06 2.93
N LEU A 71 -6.10 0.09 3.04
CA LEU A 71 -6.26 -0.72 4.25
C LEU A 71 -6.54 0.11 5.51
N ASP A 72 -7.08 1.31 5.33
CA ASP A 72 -7.37 2.21 6.44
C ASP A 72 -8.63 1.75 7.18
N ARG A 73 -8.44 1.06 8.30
CA ARG A 73 -9.52 0.49 9.10
C ARG A 73 -10.37 1.57 9.77
N GLN A 74 -9.76 2.63 10.28
CA GLN A 74 -10.49 3.67 11.02
C GLN A 74 -11.33 4.51 10.08
N ASN A 75 -10.73 4.99 8.99
CA ASN A 75 -11.47 5.75 7.98
C ASN A 75 -12.52 4.87 7.28
N GLY A 76 -12.16 3.61 6.98
CA GLY A 76 -13.08 2.65 6.38
C GLY A 76 -14.36 2.43 7.21
N LEU A 77 -14.24 2.30 8.53
CA LEU A 77 -15.39 2.17 9.45
C LEU A 77 -16.32 3.37 9.36
N GLN A 78 -15.74 4.57 9.41
CA GLN A 78 -16.50 5.82 9.41
C GLN A 78 -17.24 5.99 8.09
N VAL A 79 -16.55 5.89 6.96
CA VAL A 79 -17.14 6.01 5.62
C VAL A 79 -18.24 4.98 5.41
N PHE A 80 -17.99 3.72 5.77
CA PHE A 80 -18.98 2.65 5.67
C PHE A 80 -20.25 2.94 6.48
N SER A 81 -20.08 3.37 7.74
CA SER A 81 -21.21 3.66 8.62
C SER A 81 -22.08 4.79 8.06
N GLN A 82 -21.46 5.85 7.54
CA GLN A 82 -22.15 6.97 6.91
C GLN A 82 -22.89 6.54 5.65
N LEU A 83 -22.24 5.74 4.79
CA LEU A 83 -22.82 5.27 3.54
C LEU A 83 -24.07 4.41 3.79
N VAL A 84 -24.01 3.48 4.75
CA VAL A 84 -25.18 2.68 5.14
C VAL A 84 -26.29 3.53 5.74
N ALA A 85 -25.96 4.52 6.58
CA ALA A 85 -26.95 5.43 7.17
C ALA A 85 -27.67 6.26 6.09
N LEU A 86 -26.93 6.81 5.13
CA LEU A 86 -27.50 7.60 4.04
C LEU A 86 -28.32 6.77 3.05
N LEU A 87 -27.91 5.51 2.77
CA LEU A 87 -28.75 4.60 1.97
C LEU A 87 -30.07 4.27 2.67
N ARG A 88 -30.06 4.11 3.99
CA ARG A 88 -31.28 3.92 4.80
C ARG A 88 -32.17 5.16 4.79
N LEU A 89 -31.58 6.35 4.87
CA LEU A 89 -32.29 7.62 4.75
C LEU A 89 -32.92 7.79 3.36
N ALA A 90 -32.20 7.39 2.30
CA ALA A 90 -32.67 7.52 0.93
C ALA A 90 -33.85 6.59 0.60
N SER A 91 -33.90 5.40 1.21
CA SER A 91 -34.90 4.37 0.89
C SER A 91 -36.36 4.84 1.01
N PRO A 92 -36.81 5.51 2.09
CA PRO A 92 -38.19 5.99 2.20
C PRO A 92 -38.50 7.22 1.33
N LEU A 93 -37.51 7.90 0.74
CA LEU A 93 -37.73 9.07 -0.11
C LEU A 93 -38.34 8.71 -1.47
N GLY A 94 -38.35 7.43 -1.83
CA GLY A 94 -39.03 6.95 -3.04
C GLY A 94 -38.31 7.26 -4.35
N PHE A 95 -37.07 7.77 -4.32
CA PHE A 95 -36.29 8.06 -5.54
C PHE A 95 -35.87 6.80 -6.31
N ALA A 96 -35.85 5.63 -5.66
CA ALA A 96 -35.62 4.34 -6.30
C ALA A 96 -36.36 3.23 -5.55
N ALA A 97 -36.49 2.06 -6.17
CA ALA A 97 -37.17 0.93 -5.54
C ALA A 97 -36.44 0.49 -4.24
N PRO A 98 -37.16 0.26 -3.12
CA PRO A 98 -36.59 -0.08 -1.81
C PRO A 98 -35.64 -1.30 -1.81
N GLU A 99 -35.88 -2.25 -2.71
CA GLU A 99 -35.09 -3.46 -2.89
C GLU A 99 -33.66 -3.12 -3.28
N ASN A 100 -33.45 -2.08 -4.10
CA ASN A 100 -32.12 -1.65 -4.50
C ASN A 100 -31.28 -1.22 -3.30
N PHE A 101 -31.88 -0.47 -2.37
CA PHE A 101 -31.22 -0.03 -1.15
C PHE A 101 -30.93 -1.20 -0.23
N THR A 102 -31.86 -2.15 -0.11
CA THR A 102 -31.68 -3.36 0.69
C THR A 102 -30.49 -4.20 0.21
N VAL A 103 -30.39 -4.41 -1.11
CA VAL A 103 -29.26 -5.11 -1.75
C VAL A 103 -27.95 -4.34 -1.57
N LEU A 104 -27.95 -3.01 -1.72
CA LEU A 104 -26.75 -2.20 -1.52
C LEU A 104 -26.26 -2.25 -0.06
N ILE A 105 -27.17 -2.11 0.91
CA ILE A 105 -26.85 -2.17 2.33
C ILE A 105 -26.29 -3.54 2.71
N SER A 106 -26.88 -4.63 2.20
CA SER A 106 -26.36 -5.98 2.47
C SER A 106 -24.99 -6.21 1.82
N ALA A 107 -24.78 -5.74 0.60
CA ALA A 107 -23.50 -5.85 -0.09
C ALA A 107 -22.38 -5.11 0.65
N TYR A 108 -22.63 -3.86 1.06
CA TYR A 108 -21.68 -3.09 1.86
C TYR A 108 -21.40 -3.78 3.19
N ARG A 109 -22.42 -4.28 3.89
CA ARG A 109 -22.25 -5.00 5.16
C ARG A 109 -21.41 -6.25 5.00
N SER A 110 -21.63 -7.02 3.94
CA SER A 110 -20.83 -8.21 3.63
C SER A 110 -19.37 -7.83 3.38
N LEU A 111 -19.12 -6.80 2.57
CA LEU A 111 -17.76 -6.29 2.33
C LEU A 111 -17.06 -5.90 3.64
N TRP A 112 -17.80 -5.28 4.57
CA TRP A 112 -17.25 -4.80 5.84
C TRP A 112 -17.09 -5.89 6.91
N GLN A 113 -18.03 -6.83 7.01
CA GLN A 113 -18.03 -7.87 8.05
C GLN A 113 -16.81 -8.78 7.95
N HIS A 114 -16.37 -9.06 6.73
CA HIS A 114 -15.20 -9.90 6.47
C HIS A 114 -13.88 -9.12 6.54
N TRP A 115 -13.93 -7.79 6.72
CA TRP A 115 -12.77 -6.90 6.68
C TRP A 115 -11.72 -7.20 7.77
N PRO A 116 -12.09 -7.36 9.07
CA PRO A 116 -11.10 -7.55 10.13
C PRO A 116 -10.40 -8.91 10.06
N GLN A 117 -11.12 -9.98 9.70
CA GLN A 117 -10.55 -11.32 9.61
C GLN A 117 -9.54 -11.42 8.47
N LEU A 118 -9.75 -10.67 7.39
CA LEU A 118 -8.85 -10.67 6.24
C LEU A 118 -7.57 -9.86 6.48
N ILE A 119 -7.64 -8.76 7.26
CA ILE A 119 -6.44 -8.04 7.73
C ILE A 119 -5.58 -8.96 8.59
N GLU A 120 -6.22 -9.69 9.52
CA GLU A 120 -5.53 -10.63 10.40
C GLU A 120 -4.94 -11.81 9.63
N GLN A 121 -5.64 -12.33 8.62
CA GLN A 121 -5.08 -13.36 7.74
C GLN A 121 -3.90 -12.87 6.90
N GLN A 122 -3.89 -11.59 6.50
CA GLN A 122 -2.75 -10.99 5.81
C GLN A 122 -1.54 -10.82 6.73
N SER A 123 -1.74 -10.31 7.95
CA SER A 123 -0.66 -10.13 8.93
C SER A 123 -0.03 -11.48 9.29
N GLN A 124 -0.85 -12.51 9.53
CA GLN A 124 -0.39 -13.86 9.85
C GLN A 124 0.30 -14.55 8.67
N LYS A 125 -0.17 -14.39 7.43
CA LYS A 125 0.53 -14.93 6.24
C LYS A 125 1.88 -14.25 6.02
N ALA A 126 1.97 -12.94 6.21
CA ALA A 126 3.23 -12.21 6.13
C ALA A 126 4.20 -12.66 7.24
N ALA A 127 3.71 -12.85 8.47
CA ALA A 127 4.50 -13.35 9.60
C ALA A 127 5.02 -14.78 9.38
N ARG A 128 4.16 -15.72 8.96
CA ARG A 128 4.56 -17.11 8.66
C ARG A 128 5.57 -17.21 7.51
N PHE A 129 5.44 -16.34 6.51
CA PHE A 129 6.41 -16.28 5.42
C PHE A 129 7.76 -15.70 5.88
N ALA A 130 7.74 -14.69 6.75
CA ALA A 130 8.94 -14.14 7.38
C ALA A 130 9.64 -15.20 8.26
N GLU A 131 8.88 -15.97 9.03
CA GLU A 131 9.38 -17.05 9.90
C GLU A 131 10.01 -18.19 9.09
N SER A 132 9.36 -18.61 7.99
CA SER A 132 9.86 -19.61 7.04
C SER A 132 11.21 -19.22 6.41
N HIS A 133 11.48 -17.92 6.21
CA HIS A 133 12.76 -17.43 5.66
C HIS A 133 13.81 -17.10 6.73
N THR A 134 13.46 -17.11 8.02
CA THR A 134 14.41 -16.84 9.12
C THR A 134 15.13 -18.07 9.66
N GLY A 135 14.70 -19.30 9.32
CA GLY A 135 15.37 -20.53 9.76
C GLY A 135 16.81 -20.70 9.25
N ALA A 136 17.14 -20.13 8.09
CA ALA A 136 18.46 -20.29 7.45
C ALA A 136 19.36 -19.03 7.49
N THR A 137 18.87 -17.89 8.02
CA THR A 137 19.51 -16.57 7.79
C THR A 137 19.83 -15.77 9.06
N LYS A 138 19.73 -16.36 10.26
CA LYS A 138 20.01 -15.65 11.53
C LYS A 138 21.50 -15.30 11.72
N SER A 139 22.42 -16.02 11.09
CA SER A 139 23.86 -15.76 11.22
C SER A 139 24.35 -14.56 10.39
N ASN A 140 23.83 -14.36 9.17
CA ASN A 140 24.25 -13.25 8.29
C ASN A 140 23.51 -11.92 8.53
N ARG A 141 22.26 -11.94 9.03
CA ARG A 141 21.45 -10.71 9.19
C ARG A 141 22.00 -9.72 10.22
N ALA A 142 22.54 -10.20 11.34
CA ALA A 142 23.08 -9.33 12.38
C ALA A 142 24.31 -8.54 11.89
N ALA A 143 25.16 -9.18 11.08
CA ALA A 143 26.30 -8.51 10.44
C ALA A 143 25.85 -7.51 9.36
N GLU A 144 24.87 -7.88 8.54
CA GLU A 144 24.32 -7.00 7.50
C GLU A 144 23.55 -5.79 8.05
N GLU A 145 22.84 -5.95 9.17
CA GLU A 145 22.15 -4.84 9.86
C GLU A 145 23.13 -3.84 10.45
N GLY A 146 24.27 -4.30 10.99
CA GLY A 146 25.35 -3.42 11.44
C GLY A 146 25.95 -2.60 10.29
N VAL A 147 26.21 -3.24 9.15
CA VAL A 147 26.76 -2.57 7.94
C VAL A 147 25.75 -1.59 7.33
N ARG A 148 24.46 -1.96 7.27
CA ARG A 148 23.38 -1.09 6.79
C ARG A 148 23.19 0.13 7.68
N SER A 149 23.17 -0.06 9.00
CA SER A 149 23.03 1.02 9.97
C SER A 149 24.18 2.03 9.84
N ARG A 150 25.43 1.56 9.71
CA ARG A 150 26.59 2.43 9.48
C ARG A 150 26.49 3.22 8.17
N ARG A 151 26.01 2.60 7.10
CA ARG A 151 25.85 3.27 5.80
C ARG A 151 24.72 4.30 5.80
N GLN A 152 23.60 4.00 6.44
CA GLN A 152 22.50 4.94 6.65
C GLN A 152 22.94 6.16 7.48
N ALA A 153 23.77 5.95 8.51
CA ALA A 153 24.37 7.04 9.27
C ALA A 153 25.23 7.97 8.40
N ASN A 154 26.02 7.40 7.47
CA ASN A 154 26.81 8.21 6.53
C ASN A 154 25.93 9.01 5.56
N ILE A 155 24.83 8.43 5.05
CA ILE A 155 23.85 9.14 4.21
C ILE A 155 23.28 10.36 4.96
N LEU A 156 22.93 10.17 6.23
CA LEU A 156 22.45 11.27 7.08
C LEU A 156 23.53 12.32 7.33
N ALA A 157 24.80 11.92 7.51
CA ALA A 157 25.91 12.85 7.68
C ALA A 157 26.12 13.74 6.45
N ILE A 158 26.06 13.16 5.24
CA ILE A 158 26.13 13.90 3.98
C ILE A 158 24.99 14.93 3.89
N LEU A 159 23.76 14.51 4.18
CA LEU A 159 22.60 15.42 4.16
C LEU A 159 22.67 16.54 5.22
N ARG A 160 23.37 16.31 6.33
CA ARG A 160 23.63 17.37 7.34
C ARG A 160 24.65 18.39 6.85
N GLN A 161 25.61 18.01 6.03
CA GLN A 161 26.65 18.90 5.50
C GLN A 161 26.14 19.70 4.31
N ASP A 162 25.53 19.02 3.33
CA ASP A 162 25.16 19.64 2.05
C ASP A 162 23.72 20.16 2.02
N GLY A 163 22.92 19.81 3.03
CA GLY A 163 21.52 20.20 3.19
C GLY A 163 20.55 19.47 2.26
N SER A 164 20.88 19.38 0.97
CA SER A 164 20.10 18.65 -0.02
C SER A 164 20.98 17.94 -1.03
N CYS A 165 20.68 16.67 -1.31
CA CYS A 165 21.49 15.84 -2.20
C CYS A 165 20.64 15.05 -3.21
N ARG A 166 21.20 14.77 -4.38
CA ARG A 166 20.68 13.84 -5.38
C ARG A 166 21.31 12.47 -5.19
N LEU A 167 20.71 11.44 -5.80
CA LEU A 167 21.23 10.07 -5.76
C LEU A 167 22.71 9.95 -6.19
N ARG A 168 23.12 10.74 -7.19
CA ARG A 168 24.49 10.74 -7.71
C ARG A 168 25.50 11.23 -6.67
N ASP A 169 25.11 12.18 -5.83
CA ASP A 169 26.00 12.79 -4.84
C ASP A 169 26.35 11.76 -3.75
N PHE A 170 25.38 10.91 -3.37
CA PHE A 170 25.64 9.76 -2.50
C PHE A 170 26.49 8.67 -3.15
N SER A 171 26.34 8.47 -4.46
CA SER A 171 27.14 7.47 -5.19
C SER A 171 28.61 7.88 -5.28
N SER A 172 28.87 9.19 -5.36
CA SER A 172 30.23 9.76 -5.28
C SER A 172 30.82 9.65 -3.86
N ALA A 173 30.02 9.91 -2.83
CA ALA A 173 30.48 9.88 -1.44
C ALA A 173 30.61 8.46 -0.83
N LEU A 174 29.84 7.48 -1.32
CA LEU A 174 29.80 6.10 -0.83
C LEU A 174 30.42 5.14 -1.85
N ALA A 175 31.74 5.25 -2.04
CA ALA A 175 32.50 4.37 -2.93
C ALA A 175 32.29 2.88 -2.57
N GLY A 176 32.06 2.04 -3.58
CA GLY A 176 31.81 0.62 -3.41
C GLY A 176 30.36 0.22 -3.11
N VAL A 177 29.43 1.19 -3.04
CA VAL A 177 28.00 0.92 -2.85
C VAL A 177 27.24 1.10 -4.16
N SER A 178 26.49 0.08 -4.58
CA SER A 178 25.66 0.19 -5.77
C SER A 178 24.55 1.24 -5.61
N ALA A 179 24.20 1.93 -6.70
CA ALA A 179 23.08 2.87 -6.71
C ALA A 179 21.75 2.23 -6.27
N ARG A 180 21.58 0.92 -6.48
CA ARG A 180 20.40 0.16 -6.01
C ARG A 180 20.37 0.08 -4.48
N THR A 181 21.51 -0.18 -3.85
CA THR A 181 21.63 -0.26 -2.38
C THR A 181 21.39 1.11 -1.76
N ILE A 182 21.97 2.17 -2.34
CA ILE A 182 21.73 3.55 -1.88
C ILE A 182 20.25 3.91 -1.99
N ARG A 183 19.57 3.58 -3.10
CA ARG A 183 18.12 3.82 -3.23
C ARG A 183 17.31 3.09 -2.16
N ARG A 184 17.69 1.86 -1.82
CA ARG A 184 17.05 1.09 -0.75
C ARG A 184 17.19 1.82 0.58
N ASP A 185 18.41 2.19 0.95
CA ASP A 185 18.67 2.88 2.22
C ASP A 185 17.97 4.24 2.30
N LEU A 186 17.96 5.02 1.20
CA LEU A 186 17.22 6.28 1.11
C LEU A 186 15.71 6.06 1.28
N ASN A 187 15.15 5.00 0.67
CA ASN A 187 13.74 4.68 0.82
C ASN A 187 13.40 4.29 2.26
N ASP A 188 14.28 3.52 2.92
CA ASP A 188 14.11 3.15 4.33
C ASP A 188 14.16 4.37 5.25
N LEU A 189 15.09 5.30 5.00
CA LEU A 189 15.20 6.56 5.74
C LEU A 189 13.99 7.48 5.50
N CYS A 190 13.43 7.49 4.28
CA CYS A 190 12.18 8.19 3.97
C CYS A 190 10.99 7.58 4.73
N GLN A 191 10.87 6.25 4.73
CA GLN A 191 9.80 5.55 5.45
C GLN A 191 9.90 5.75 6.97
N GLY A 192 11.13 5.85 7.50
CA GLY A 192 11.39 6.19 8.90
C GLY A 192 11.23 7.67 9.25
N GLY A 193 10.89 8.54 8.28
CA GLY A 193 10.67 9.97 8.51
C GLY A 193 11.93 10.79 8.84
N LEU A 194 13.13 10.23 8.65
CA LEU A 194 14.40 10.92 8.93
C LEU A 194 14.80 11.86 7.79
N ILE A 195 14.41 11.51 6.56
CA ILE A 195 14.67 12.30 5.37
C ILE A 195 13.40 12.41 4.52
N MET A 196 13.31 13.46 3.73
CA MET A 196 12.24 13.76 2.79
C MET A 196 12.78 13.62 1.37
N ARG A 197 11.95 13.11 0.45
CA ARG A 197 12.22 13.12 -0.98
C ARG A 197 11.29 14.10 -1.69
N GLN A 198 11.85 15.00 -2.48
CA GLN A 198 11.13 15.88 -3.38
C GLN A 198 11.41 15.50 -4.84
N GLY A 199 10.36 15.38 -5.67
CA GLY A 199 10.48 15.03 -7.08
C GLY A 199 10.44 13.52 -7.37
N PHE A 200 10.52 13.18 -8.67
CA PHE A 200 10.36 11.82 -9.18
C PHE A 200 11.55 11.36 -10.03
N GLY A 201 11.83 10.05 -10.03
CA GLY A 201 12.90 9.45 -10.82
C GLY A 201 14.30 10.03 -10.53
N ALA A 202 15.12 10.19 -11.56
CA ALA A 202 16.50 10.67 -11.46
C ALA A 202 16.63 12.14 -10.98
N SER A 203 15.54 12.91 -11.04
CA SER A 203 15.47 14.31 -10.59
C SER A 203 15.20 14.46 -9.08
N SER A 204 15.08 13.34 -8.36
CA SER A 204 14.73 13.35 -6.94
C SER A 204 15.82 14.01 -6.10
N MET A 205 15.41 14.95 -5.25
CA MET A 205 16.22 15.60 -4.22
C MET A 205 15.84 15.03 -2.86
N TYR A 206 16.84 14.82 -2.01
CA TYR A 206 16.67 14.32 -0.64
C TYR A 206 17.09 15.40 0.35
N PHE A 207 16.32 15.54 1.44
CA PHE A 207 16.50 16.56 2.47
C PHE A 207 16.40 15.93 3.84
N LEU A 208 17.11 16.46 4.82
CA LEU A 208 16.86 16.11 6.22
C LEU A 208 15.50 16.68 6.66
N VAL A 209 14.68 15.88 7.32
CA VAL A 209 13.48 16.42 7.97
C VAL A 209 13.94 17.18 9.22
N ARG A 210 13.72 18.50 9.27
CA ARG A 210 13.95 19.27 10.49
C ARG A 210 13.02 18.71 11.56
N GLN A 211 13.58 18.15 12.63
CA GLN A 211 12.79 17.92 13.83
C GLN A 211 12.40 19.31 14.34
N SER A 212 11.13 19.67 14.19
CA SER A 212 10.57 20.83 14.89
C SER A 212 10.72 20.55 16.38
N GLY A 213 11.77 21.14 16.98
CA GLY A 213 11.98 21.14 18.41
C GLY A 213 11.11 22.20 19.05
N ALA A 214 10.45 21.79 20.15
CA ALA A 214 9.87 22.58 21.23
C ALA A 214 8.79 23.63 20.87
#